data_AF-A0A7W4NQZ8-F1
#
_entry.id   AF-A0A7W4NQZ8-F1
#
_cell.length_a   1.000
_cell.length_b   1.000
_cell.length_c   1.000
_cell.angle_alpha   90.00
_cell.angle_beta   90.00
_cell.angle_gamma   90.00
#
_symmetry.space_group_name_H-M   'P 1'
#
loop_
_entity.id
_entity.type
_entity.pdbx_description
1 polymer ?
#
loop_
_entity_poly.entity_id
_entity_poly.type
_entity_poly.pdbx_seq_one_letter_code
_entity_poly.pdbx_strand_id
1 'polypeptide(L)'
;MIHPALRAYQTVTETSLTGREAEAVCFRMLIDELEAANQSADSQVRSRALERHQRLWSMIMKANILDNGLTVEEDRRLFVRLADQAQKYGIQAILDPEMSLVPLIEIAENVLAGLEMAPGGKEQGSSALA
;
A
#
# COMPACT_ATOMS: atom_id res chain seq x y z
N MET A 1 -27.57 23.73 -10.24
CA MET A 1 -26.67 23.29 -11.33
C MET A 1 -25.48 22.60 -10.71
N ILE A 2 -25.27 21.32 -10.99
CA ILE A 2 -24.09 20.56 -10.50
C ILE A 2 -22.89 21.00 -11.35
N HIS A 3 -21.80 21.40 -10.69
CA HIS A 3 -20.60 21.89 -11.35
C HIS A 3 -19.98 20.78 -12.25
N PRO A 4 -19.52 21.08 -13.47
CA PRO A 4 -18.96 20.08 -14.39
C PRO A 4 -17.84 19.22 -13.78
N ALA A 5 -17.01 19.82 -12.92
CA ALA A 5 -15.95 19.10 -12.19
C ALA A 5 -16.50 18.10 -11.16
N LEU A 6 -17.63 18.40 -10.53
CA LEU A 6 -18.32 17.51 -9.58
C LEU A 6 -18.95 16.33 -10.31
N ARG A 7 -19.48 16.57 -11.52
CA ARG A 7 -19.99 15.51 -12.41
C ARG A 7 -18.86 14.60 -12.90
N ALA A 8 -17.71 15.17 -13.28
CA ALA A 8 -16.53 14.39 -13.66
C ALA A 8 -16.00 13.54 -12.50
N TYR A 9 -15.94 14.09 -11.28
CA TYR A 9 -15.57 13.34 -10.08
C TYR A 9 -16.56 12.20 -9.78
N GLN A 10 -17.87 12.46 -9.92
CA GLN A 10 -18.92 11.45 -9.74
C GLN A 10 -18.83 10.32 -10.77
N THR A 11 -18.53 10.62 -12.03
CA THR A 11 -18.36 9.61 -13.08
C THR A 11 -17.07 8.78 -12.88
N VAL A 12 -16.01 9.37 -12.31
CA VAL A 12 -14.80 8.63 -11.92
C VAL A 12 -15.09 7.71 -10.72
N THR A 13 -15.90 8.14 -9.75
CA THR A 13 -16.33 7.27 -8.65
C THR A 13 -17.25 6.14 -9.09
N GLU A 14 -17.96 6.27 -10.21
CA GLU A 14 -18.72 5.14 -10.80
C GLU A 14 -17.80 4.08 -11.43
N THR A 15 -16.53 4.42 -11.67
CA THR A 15 -15.44 3.49 -12.06
C THR A 15 -14.50 3.26 -10.89
N SER A 16 -15.04 3.08 -9.68
CA SER A 16 -14.27 2.91 -8.45
C SER A 16 -13.29 1.75 -8.58
N LEU A 17 -11.99 2.03 -8.44
CA LEU A 17 -10.98 1.02 -8.12
C LEU A 17 -11.52 0.20 -6.95
N THR A 18 -11.50 -1.12 -7.05
CA THR A 18 -11.73 -1.97 -5.89
C THR A 18 -10.71 -1.60 -4.81
N GLY A 19 -11.02 -1.86 -3.53
CA GLY A 19 -10.10 -1.53 -2.42
C GLY A 19 -8.67 -2.01 -2.67
N ARG A 20 -8.51 -3.17 -3.31
CA ARG A 20 -7.21 -3.74 -3.71
C ARG A 20 -6.52 -3.01 -4.86
N GLU A 21 -7.25 -2.59 -5.88
CA GLU A 21 -6.64 -1.82 -6.98
C GLU A 21 -6.19 -0.43 -6.48
N ALA A 22 -6.95 0.16 -5.55
CA ALA A 22 -6.54 1.39 -4.88
C ALA A 22 -5.28 1.19 -4.02
N GLU A 23 -5.18 0.07 -3.28
CA GLU A 23 -3.96 -0.30 -2.55
C GLU A 23 -2.76 -0.49 -3.48
N ALA A 24 -2.94 -1.20 -4.60
CA ALA A 24 -1.87 -1.43 -5.58
C ALA A 24 -1.35 -0.11 -6.18
N VAL A 25 -2.25 0.82 -6.52
CA VAL A 25 -1.85 2.16 -6.98
C VAL A 25 -1.05 2.91 -5.90
N CYS A 26 -1.50 2.87 -4.65
CA CYS A 26 -0.78 3.49 -3.54
C CYS A 26 0.64 2.92 -3.36
N PHE A 27 0.81 1.60 -3.46
CA PHE A 27 2.12 0.96 -3.37
C PHE A 27 3.01 1.29 -4.56
N ARG A 28 2.47 1.33 -5.78
CA ARG A 28 3.23 1.73 -6.97
C ARG A 28 3.75 3.17 -6.85
N MET A 29 2.90 4.09 -6.42
CA MET A 29 3.32 5.47 -6.15
C MET A 29 4.37 5.55 -5.02
N LEU A 30 4.25 4.74 -3.98
CA LEU A 30 5.23 4.71 -2.90
C LEU A 30 6.60 4.21 -3.39
N ILE A 31 6.63 3.16 -4.21
CA ILE A 31 7.86 2.61 -4.79
C ILE A 31 8.57 3.68 -5.62
N ASP A 32 7.87 4.31 -6.56
CA ASP A 32 8.44 5.38 -7.41
C ASP A 32 9.09 6.50 -6.57
N GLU A 33 8.45 6.87 -5.45
CA GLU A 33 8.96 7.91 -4.56
C GLU A 33 10.16 7.46 -3.73
N LEU A 34 10.16 6.22 -3.24
CA LEU A 34 11.28 5.65 -2.51
C LEU A 34 12.49 5.44 -3.43
N GLU A 35 12.30 5.01 -4.67
CA GLU A 35 13.35 4.89 -5.67
C GLU A 35 13.96 6.25 -6.01
N ALA A 36 13.11 7.25 -6.28
CA ALA A 36 13.56 8.62 -6.51
C ALA A 36 14.34 9.17 -5.31
N ALA A 37 13.88 8.90 -4.09
CA ALA A 37 14.58 9.27 -2.86
C ALA A 37 15.92 8.53 -2.69
N ASN A 38 16.00 7.26 -3.08
CA ASN A 38 17.21 6.44 -2.97
C ASN A 38 18.30 6.87 -3.97
N GLN A 39 17.90 7.46 -5.09
CA GLN A 39 18.82 7.95 -6.14
C GLN A 39 19.16 9.44 -5.98
N SER A 40 18.43 10.17 -5.12
CA SER A 40 18.59 11.61 -4.93
C SER A 40 19.48 11.93 -3.73
N ALA A 41 20.34 12.93 -3.89
CA ALA A 41 21.07 13.54 -2.77
C ALA A 41 20.23 14.61 -2.02
N ASP A 42 19.01 14.90 -2.49
CA ASP A 42 18.13 15.89 -1.89
C ASP A 42 17.41 15.32 -0.64
N SER A 43 17.77 15.87 0.51
CA SER A 43 17.19 15.49 1.81
C SER A 43 15.69 15.77 1.90
N GLN A 44 15.14 16.72 1.16
CA GLN A 44 13.70 16.98 1.12
C GLN A 44 12.94 15.89 0.37
N VAL A 45 13.50 15.38 -0.73
CA VAL A 45 12.92 14.25 -1.49
C VAL A 45 12.87 13.02 -0.61
N ARG A 46 13.98 12.72 0.09
CA ARG A 46 14.05 11.61 1.05
C ARG A 46 13.03 11.74 2.18
N SER A 47 12.98 12.90 2.83
CA SER A 47 12.06 13.16 3.94
C SER A 47 10.60 12.98 3.51
N ARG A 48 10.23 13.50 2.33
CA ARG A 48 8.87 13.38 1.80
C ARG A 48 8.48 11.93 1.48
N ALA A 49 9.38 11.15 0.89
CA ALA A 49 9.15 9.74 0.60
C ALA A 49 8.95 8.94 1.90
N LEU A 50 9.81 9.16 2.89
CA LEU A 50 9.70 8.51 4.21
C LEU A 50 8.43 8.92 4.97
N GLU A 51 8.00 10.18 4.88
CA GLU A 51 6.74 10.61 5.49
C GLU A 51 5.54 9.90 4.86
N ARG A 52 5.52 9.78 3.53
CA ARG A 52 4.44 9.06 2.83
C ARG A 52 4.46 7.57 3.10
N HIS A 53 5.64 6.96 3.18
CA HIS A 53 5.83 5.60 3.66
C HIS A 53 5.15 5.40 5.01
N GLN A 54 5.47 6.24 6.00
CA GLN A 54 4.90 6.13 7.35
C GLN A 54 3.38 6.28 7.36
N ARG A 55 2.84 7.21 6.55
CA ARG A 55 1.40 7.44 6.44
C ARG A 55 0.68 6.23 5.82
N LEU A 56 1.19 5.70 4.71
CA LEU A 56 0.58 4.55 4.03
C LEU A 56 0.54 3.33 4.95
N TRP A 57 1.67 2.98 5.57
CA TRP A 57 1.72 1.84 6.48
C TRP A 57 0.87 2.02 7.73
N SER A 58 0.76 3.25 8.26
CA SER A 58 -0.17 3.56 9.35
C SER A 58 -1.63 3.32 8.96
N MET A 59 -2.01 3.65 7.72
CA MET A 59 -3.36 3.42 7.21
C MET A 59 -3.64 1.93 7.06
N ILE A 60 -2.71 1.18 6.46
CA ILE A 60 -2.83 -0.27 6.27
C ILE A 60 -2.94 -0.99 7.62
N MET A 61 -2.08 -0.63 8.58
CA MET A 61 -2.11 -1.21 9.93
C MET A 61 -3.47 -0.96 10.60
N LYS A 62 -3.97 0.28 10.54
CA LYS A 62 -5.28 0.64 11.12
C LYS A 62 -6.43 -0.11 10.45
N ALA A 63 -6.42 -0.22 9.11
CA ALA A 63 -7.45 -0.95 8.37
C ALA A 63 -7.48 -2.43 8.80
N ASN A 64 -6.33 -3.06 8.95
CA ASN A 64 -6.23 -4.46 9.35
C ASN A 64 -6.53 -4.69 10.84
N ILE A 65 -6.35 -3.70 11.71
CA ILE A 65 -6.77 -3.77 13.12
C ILE A 65 -8.29 -3.60 13.25
N LEU A 66 -8.88 -2.69 12.47
CA LEU A 66 -10.32 -2.36 12.51
C LEU A 66 -11.17 -3.28 11.64
N ASP A 67 -10.58 -4.18 10.87
CA ASP A 67 -11.29 -5.18 10.09
C ASP A 67 -12.23 -5.99 11.01
N ASN A 68 -13.50 -6.09 10.63
CA ASN A 68 -14.55 -6.73 11.44
C ASN A 68 -14.72 -8.22 11.12
N GLY A 69 -13.64 -8.90 10.71
CA GLY A 69 -13.63 -10.33 10.37
C GLY A 69 -13.97 -10.60 8.90
N LEU A 70 -13.80 -9.61 8.01
CA LEU A 70 -13.90 -9.81 6.57
C LEU A 70 -12.66 -10.52 6.03
N THR A 71 -11.52 -10.32 6.70
CA THR A 71 -10.25 -10.99 6.39
C THR A 71 -9.93 -12.03 7.46
N VAL A 72 -9.35 -13.16 7.05
CA VAL A 72 -8.92 -14.22 7.97
C VAL A 72 -7.93 -13.65 9.00
N GLU A 73 -8.11 -13.99 10.27
CA GLU A 73 -7.33 -13.43 11.40
C GLU A 73 -5.81 -13.61 11.23
N GLU A 74 -5.37 -14.73 10.65
CA GLU A 74 -3.96 -14.99 10.40
C GLU A 74 -3.35 -14.00 9.40
N ASP A 75 -4.05 -13.75 8.29
CA ASP A 75 -3.64 -12.79 7.26
C ASP A 75 -3.61 -11.37 7.83
N ARG A 76 -4.62 -10.98 8.60
CA ARG A 76 -4.65 -9.69 9.29
C ARG A 76 -3.43 -9.50 10.18
N ARG A 77 -3.09 -10.50 10.99
CA ARG A 77 -1.92 -10.44 11.87
C ARG A 77 -0.62 -10.37 11.08
N LEU A 78 -0.54 -11.04 9.94
CA LEU A 78 0.61 -10.94 9.04
C LEU A 78 0.79 -9.51 8.53
N PHE A 79 -0.28 -8.87 8.03
CA PHE A 79 -0.23 -7.48 7.57
C PHE A 79 0.14 -6.50 8.69
N VAL A 80 -0.39 -6.68 9.90
CA VAL A 80 -0.03 -5.83 11.05
C VAL A 80 1.45 -5.97 11.40
N ARG A 81 2.00 -7.20 11.42
CA ARG A 81 3.43 -7.41 11.66
C ARG A 81 4.30 -6.79 10.57
N LEU A 82 3.90 -6.93 9.31
CA LEU A 82 4.63 -6.37 8.18
C LEU A 82 4.65 -4.83 8.26
N ALA A 83 3.50 -4.22 8.55
CA ALA A 83 3.40 -2.77 8.73
C ALA A 83 4.29 -2.29 9.88
N ASP A 84 4.27 -2.95 11.04
CA ASP A 84 5.13 -2.62 12.18
C ASP A 84 6.61 -2.68 11.82
N GLN A 85 7.05 -3.71 11.09
CA GLN A 85 8.44 -3.85 10.64
C GLN A 85 8.83 -2.75 9.63
N ALA A 86 7.99 -2.50 8.62
CA ALA A 86 8.24 -1.47 7.62
C ALA A 86 8.29 -0.07 8.25
N GLN A 87 7.44 0.21 9.23
CA GLN A 87 7.43 1.49 9.94
C GLN A 87 8.66 1.66 10.83
N LYS A 88 9.07 0.63 11.57
CA LYS A 88 10.30 0.65 12.40
C LYS A 88 11.53 0.95 11.56
N TYR A 89 11.69 0.25 10.43
CA TYR A 89 12.80 0.53 9.51
C TYR A 89 12.71 1.95 8.96
N GLY A 90 11.51 2.40 8.55
CA GLY A 90 11.32 3.75 8.05
C GLY A 90 11.66 4.83 9.10
N ILE A 91 11.39 4.60 10.39
CA ILE A 91 11.79 5.52 11.48
C ILE A 91 13.31 5.56 11.60
N GLN A 92 13.99 4.41 11.52
CA GLN A 92 15.45 4.37 11.52
C GLN A 92 16.02 5.15 10.33
N ALA A 93 15.45 4.99 9.13
CA ALA A 93 15.87 5.69 7.93
C ALA A 93 15.58 7.22 7.95
N ILE A 94 14.62 7.67 8.77
CA ILE A 94 14.39 9.10 9.06
C ILE A 94 15.51 9.65 9.96
N LEU A 95 15.93 8.86 10.96
CA LEU A 95 16.95 9.27 11.93
C LEU A 95 18.38 9.15 11.38
N ASP A 96 18.59 8.26 10.41
CA ASP A 96 19.86 8.01 9.74
C ASP A 96 19.73 8.28 8.22
N PRO A 97 20.20 9.45 7.74
CA PRO A 97 20.12 9.83 6.33
C PRO A 97 20.89 8.90 5.37
N GLU A 98 21.94 8.22 5.86
CA GLU A 98 22.80 7.35 5.06
C GLU A 98 22.22 5.93 4.94
N MET A 99 21.16 5.63 5.72
CA MET A 99 20.51 4.33 5.69
C MET A 99 19.85 4.10 4.31
N SER A 100 20.14 2.94 3.72
CA SER A 100 19.55 2.54 2.43
C SER A 100 18.02 2.50 2.50
N LEU A 101 17.35 2.92 1.45
CA LEU A 101 15.89 2.77 1.32
C LEU A 101 15.49 1.47 0.62
N VAL A 102 16.46 0.71 0.10
CA VAL A 102 16.22 -0.55 -0.64
C VAL A 102 15.32 -1.52 0.12
N PRO A 103 15.50 -1.76 1.44
CA PRO A 103 14.60 -2.68 2.15
C PRO A 103 13.13 -2.21 2.18
N LEU A 104 12.88 -0.89 2.18
CA LEU A 104 11.52 -0.36 2.11
C LEU A 104 10.90 -0.55 0.73
N ILE A 105 11.72 -0.42 -0.32
CA ILE A 105 11.33 -0.66 -1.72
C ILE A 105 10.97 -2.13 -1.89
N GLU A 106 11.86 -3.05 -1.50
CA GLU A 106 11.64 -4.50 -1.64
C GLU A 106 10.38 -4.97 -0.90
N ILE A 107 10.12 -4.45 0.31
CA ILE A 107 8.89 -4.77 1.04
C ILE A 107 7.66 -4.29 0.26
N ALA A 108 7.69 -3.05 -0.27
CA ALA A 108 6.58 -2.49 -1.03
C ALA A 108 6.33 -3.25 -2.34
N GLU A 109 7.39 -3.63 -3.06
CA GLU A 109 7.31 -4.43 -4.29
C GLU A 109 6.72 -5.82 -4.03
N ASN A 110 7.13 -6.49 -2.96
CA ASN A 110 6.58 -7.79 -2.58
C ASN A 110 5.08 -7.72 -2.28
N VAL A 111 4.62 -6.65 -1.61
CA VAL A 111 3.19 -6.45 -1.35
C VAL A 111 2.45 -6.13 -2.65
N LEU A 112 3.00 -5.25 -3.49
CA LEU A 112 2.41 -4.92 -4.79
C LEU A 112 2.23 -6.17 -5.66
N ALA A 113 3.27 -7.01 -5.74
CA ALA A 113 3.21 -8.28 -6.46
C ALA A 113 2.10 -9.18 -5.92
N GLY A 114 1.96 -9.28 -4.59
CA GLY A 114 0.86 -10.04 -3.97
C GLY A 114 -0.53 -9.49 -4.29
N LEU A 115 -0.68 -8.16 -4.34
CA LEU A 115 -1.94 -7.51 -4.70
C LEU A 115 -2.31 -7.74 -6.17
N GLU A 116 -1.32 -7.76 -7.06
CA GLU A 116 -1.52 -7.94 -8.51
C GLU A 116 -1.69 -9.40 -8.93
N MET A 117 -1.11 -10.34 -8.20
CA MET A 117 -1.22 -11.78 -8.47
C MET A 117 -2.57 -12.37 -8.07
N ALA A 118 -3.31 -11.74 -7.15
CA ALA A 118 -4.60 -12.25 -6.71
C ALA A 118 -5.69 -11.98 -7.77
N PRO A 119 -6.19 -12.99 -8.51
CA PRO A 119 -7.31 -12.78 -9.39
C PRO A 119 -8.53 -12.45 -8.51
N GLY A 120 -9.25 -11.39 -8.84
CA GLY A 120 -10.46 -10.98 -8.13
C GLY A 120 -11.34 -12.21 -7.84
N GLY A 121 -11.59 -12.46 -6.55
CA GLY A 121 -12.26 -13.65 -6.07
C GLY A 121 -13.61 -13.87 -6.74
N LYS A 122 -13.61 -14.69 -7.78
CA LYS A 122 -14.76 -15.52 -8.13
C LYS A 122 -14.52 -16.88 -7.50
N GLU A 123 -14.86 -17.01 -6.22
CA GLU A 123 -15.38 -18.29 -5.75
C GLU A 123 -16.78 -18.46 -6.33
N GLN A 124 -16.86 -18.86 -7.60
CA GLN A 124 -17.99 -19.60 -8.13
C GLN A 124 -17.50 -21.03 -8.35
N GLY A 125 -17.92 -21.93 -7.47
CA GLY A 125 -17.57 -23.32 -7.53
C GLY A 125 -18.04 -23.99 -8.81
N SER A 126 -17.33 -25.03 -9.22
CA SER A 126 -17.97 -26.28 -9.63
C SER A 126 -16.94 -27.41 -9.73
N SER A 127 -17.24 -28.48 -8.97
CA SER A 127 -17.12 -29.88 -9.36
C SER A 127 -15.71 -30.46 -9.59
N ALA A 128 -15.30 -31.36 -8.69
CA ALA A 128 -15.35 -32.79 -9.00
C ALA A 128 -15.05 -33.65 -7.75
N LEU A 129 -15.67 -34.84 -7.73
CA LEU A 129 -15.37 -36.06 -6.94
C LEU A 129 -16.04 -36.10 -5.54
N ALA A 130 -16.87 -37.07 -5.17
CA ALA A 130 -17.35 -38.32 -5.77
C ALA A 130 -18.66 -38.73 -5.06
#